data_AF-A0ABD3X248-F1
#
_entry.id   AF-A0ABD3X248-F1
#
_cell.length_a   1.000
_cell.length_b   1.000
_cell.length_c   1.000
_cell.angle_alpha   90.00
_cell.angle_beta   90.00
_cell.angle_gamma   90.00
#
_symmetry.space_group_name_H-M   'P 1'
#
loop_
_entity.id
_entity.type
_entity.pdbx_description
1 polymer ?
#
loop_
_entity_poly.entity_id
_entity_poly.type
_entity_poly.pdbx_seq_one_letter_code
_entity_poly.pdbx_strand_id
1 'polypeptide(L)'
;MAFVVKIFQTLRNHWKKSVFISGLAIYGVKYGRDRYEEDLLRRKYCAEARLYGEEKIGLDQKPRRITVFLNPAACLGRSKKLFEKNAGPVLYLAGIEVNLVMTEYEGQVKKFMNVLETKDVNGIVVAGGDGTVIEAVTGFMRKEDKSFRRNIPLGIIPLGQTNRFAKLFFGGDKDEVKCILDAAMAVVKGDVEKVDVLSIQGEDGRTIYSLTGMETGAFRDAEQRKKSYWYLGPLKSRWTYVRTSMMDWPPVITGTIKYILATEENQTKKNAPPKVEEKKSSWSLMNLFYSRNSKAKVVEEEEEDDSDENEEMTTEDLSTVEFTLMSSNFMAPDQKVKGVLVGIGPSSPEKMDFIKEGWRRIRDKSLKYGTDSNKQLLVKKIKFIPNIGEGSNLEWYNIDGEQFEAMPVEVKLLRNRLKMYSLKNNVTKR
;
A
#
# COMPACT_ATOMS: atom_id res chain seq x y z
N MET A 1 -10.41 -53.67 28.71
CA MET A 1 -9.29 -53.90 27.76
C MET A 1 -9.72 -54.28 26.34
N ALA A 2 -10.72 -55.15 26.13
CA ALA A 2 -11.12 -55.61 24.79
C ALA A 2 -11.56 -54.48 23.81
N PHE A 3 -12.20 -53.42 24.30
CA PHE A 3 -12.59 -52.27 23.48
C PHE A 3 -11.39 -51.48 22.94
N VAL A 4 -10.41 -51.21 23.80
CA VAL A 4 -9.18 -50.50 23.43
C VAL A 4 -8.35 -51.32 22.45
N VAL A 5 -8.25 -52.64 22.67
CA VAL A 5 -7.55 -53.55 21.75
C VAL A 5 -8.23 -53.60 20.38
N LYS A 6 -9.57 -53.62 20.32
CA LYS A 6 -10.32 -53.53 19.05
C LYS A 6 -10.08 -52.22 18.33
N ILE A 7 -10.09 -51.08 19.04
CA ILE A 7 -9.78 -49.77 18.46
C ILE A 7 -8.37 -49.73 17.86
N PHE A 8 -7.37 -50.24 18.58
CA PHE A 8 -6.00 -50.32 18.09
C PHE A 8 -5.86 -51.22 16.85
N GLN A 9 -6.54 -52.37 16.83
CA GLN A 9 -6.56 -53.25 15.65
C GLN A 9 -7.22 -52.58 14.44
N THR A 10 -8.35 -51.87 14.64
CA THR A 10 -9.02 -51.11 13.57
C THR A 10 -8.16 -49.96 13.05
N LEU A 11 -7.51 -49.21 13.94
CA LEU A 11 -6.57 -48.13 13.59
C LEU A 11 -5.39 -48.67 12.76
N ARG A 12 -4.82 -49.81 13.15
CA ARG A 12 -3.73 -50.46 12.41
C ARG A 12 -4.17 -50.94 11.04
N ASN A 13 -5.33 -51.61 10.96
CA ASN A 13 -5.83 -52.18 9.70
C ASN A 13 -6.30 -51.10 8.71
N HIS A 14 -6.69 -49.92 9.20
CA HIS A 14 -7.15 -48.80 8.37
C HIS A 14 -6.38 -47.50 8.66
N TRP A 15 -5.05 -47.59 8.78
CA TRP A 15 -4.22 -46.44 9.15
C TRP A 15 -4.39 -45.25 8.21
N LYS A 16 -4.47 -45.46 6.89
CA LYS A 16 -4.70 -44.39 5.89
C LYS A 16 -6.03 -43.65 6.11
N LYS A 17 -7.12 -44.39 6.35
CA LYS A 17 -8.46 -43.82 6.59
C LYS A 17 -8.49 -43.07 7.91
N SER A 18 -7.84 -43.63 8.93
CA SER A 18 -7.77 -43.03 10.27
C SER A 18 -6.99 -41.72 10.25
N VAL A 19 -5.84 -41.66 9.56
CA VAL A 19 -5.07 -40.43 9.37
C VAL A 19 -5.89 -39.36 8.65
N PHE A 20 -6.61 -39.75 7.59
CA PHE A 20 -7.46 -38.81 6.84
C PHE A 20 -8.60 -38.24 7.69
N ILE A 21 -9.33 -39.09 8.42
CA ILE A 21 -10.44 -38.66 9.29
C ILE A 21 -9.92 -37.76 10.41
N SER A 22 -8.81 -38.12 11.06
CA SER A 22 -8.17 -37.27 12.08
C SER A 22 -7.77 -35.91 11.51
N GLY A 23 -7.21 -35.88 10.30
CA GLY A 23 -6.87 -34.64 9.61
C GLY A 23 -8.09 -33.75 9.35
N LEU A 24 -9.19 -34.34 8.86
CA LEU A 24 -10.47 -33.64 8.66
C LEU A 24 -11.06 -33.12 9.97
N ALA A 25 -11.01 -33.91 11.04
CA ALA A 25 -11.52 -33.50 12.35
C ALA A 25 -10.72 -32.31 12.91
N ILE A 26 -9.38 -32.37 12.85
CA ILE A 26 -8.51 -31.25 13.25
C ILE A 26 -8.80 -30.01 12.41
N TYR A 27 -8.94 -30.17 11.09
CA TYR A 27 -9.29 -29.07 10.20
C TYR A 27 -10.65 -28.47 10.54
N GLY A 28 -11.67 -29.30 10.80
CA GLY A 28 -13.02 -28.87 11.16
C GLY A 28 -13.06 -28.10 12.48
N VAL A 29 -12.38 -28.61 13.52
CA VAL A 29 -12.25 -27.92 14.81
C VAL A 29 -11.53 -26.58 14.63
N LYS A 30 -10.43 -26.56 13.87
CA LYS A 30 -9.71 -25.32 13.57
C LYS A 30 -10.61 -24.32 12.83
N TYR A 31 -11.29 -24.75 11.77
CA TYR A 31 -12.21 -23.91 10.99
C TYR A 31 -13.34 -23.32 11.85
N GLY A 32 -13.94 -24.14 12.73
CA GLY A 32 -14.98 -23.70 13.65
C GLY A 32 -14.47 -22.67 14.67
N ARG A 33 -13.29 -22.91 15.24
CA ARG A 33 -12.63 -21.97 16.15
C ARG A 33 -12.29 -20.66 15.46
N ASP A 34 -11.64 -20.71 14.30
CA ASP A 34 -11.23 -19.51 13.56
C ASP A 34 -12.48 -18.66 13.21
N ARG A 35 -13.58 -19.29 12.78
CA ARG A 35 -14.85 -18.58 12.51
C ARG A 35 -15.45 -17.93 13.76
N TYR A 36 -15.41 -18.63 14.89
CA TYR A 36 -15.90 -18.10 16.16
C TYR A 36 -15.05 -16.92 16.65
N GLU A 37 -13.72 -17.01 16.54
CA GLU A 37 -12.79 -15.93 16.85
C GLU A 37 -13.04 -14.69 15.97
N GLU A 38 -13.26 -14.87 14.67
CA GLU A 38 -13.63 -13.77 13.79
C GLU A 38 -14.97 -13.11 14.19
N ASP A 39 -15.97 -13.88 14.59
CA ASP A 39 -17.27 -13.35 15.02
C ASP A 39 -17.17 -12.59 16.35
N LEU A 40 -16.36 -13.08 17.30
CA LEU A 40 -16.01 -12.35 18.52
C LEU A 40 -15.31 -11.02 18.20
N LEU A 41 -14.39 -11.03 17.24
CA LEU A 41 -13.68 -9.83 16.80
C LEU A 41 -14.65 -8.82 16.19
N ARG A 42 -15.53 -9.24 15.28
CA ARG A 42 -16.58 -8.37 14.70
C ARG A 42 -17.44 -7.74 15.79
N ARG A 43 -17.87 -8.54 16.78
CA ARG A 43 -18.68 -8.05 17.91
C ARG A 43 -17.94 -6.98 18.73
N LYS A 44 -16.65 -7.20 19.01
CA LYS A 44 -15.81 -6.24 19.73
C LYS A 44 -15.72 -4.91 19.00
N TYR A 45 -15.39 -4.92 17.71
CA TYR A 45 -15.26 -3.69 16.92
C TYR A 45 -16.59 -2.98 16.71
N CYS A 46 -17.70 -3.72 16.54
CA CYS A 46 -19.04 -3.12 16.47
C CYS A 46 -19.44 -2.44 17.79
N ALA A 47 -19.09 -3.05 18.93
CA ALA A 47 -19.33 -2.44 20.24
C ALA A 47 -18.50 -1.17 20.44
N GLU A 48 -17.23 -1.15 20.01
CA GLU A 48 -16.39 0.05 20.03
C GLU A 48 -16.94 1.13 19.08
N ALA A 49 -17.31 0.77 17.85
CA ALA A 49 -17.85 1.70 16.87
C ALA A 49 -19.16 2.35 17.31
N ARG A 50 -20.01 1.58 17.98
CA ARG A 50 -21.28 2.07 18.54
C ARG A 50 -21.08 3.22 19.53
N LEU A 51 -19.99 3.21 20.30
CA LEU A 51 -19.69 4.31 21.23
C LEU A 51 -19.55 5.64 20.48
N TYR A 52 -18.91 5.65 19.31
CA TYR A 52 -18.78 6.84 18.47
C TYR A 52 -20.13 7.27 17.87
N GLY A 53 -21.01 6.33 17.54
CA GLY A 53 -22.35 6.65 17.04
C GLY A 53 -23.31 7.20 18.09
N GLU A 54 -23.06 6.90 19.37
CA GLU A 54 -23.85 7.44 20.50
C GLU A 54 -23.37 8.83 20.95
N GLU A 55 -22.27 9.34 20.39
CA GLU A 55 -21.79 10.70 20.66
C GLU A 55 -22.78 11.74 20.15
N LYS A 56 -23.11 12.72 21.01
CA LYS A 56 -24.03 13.80 20.68
C LYS A 56 -23.32 14.84 19.81
N ILE A 57 -23.93 15.19 18.69
CA ILE A 57 -23.48 16.28 17.81
C ILE A 57 -24.30 17.55 18.06
N GLY A 58 -23.73 18.71 17.74
CA GLY A 58 -24.45 19.99 17.78
C GLY A 58 -25.60 20.01 16.77
N LEU A 59 -26.66 20.78 17.05
CA LEU A 59 -27.83 20.89 16.17
C LEU A 59 -27.50 21.47 14.78
N ASP A 60 -26.41 22.22 14.68
CA ASP A 60 -25.86 22.84 13.48
C ASP A 60 -24.85 21.94 12.73
N GLN A 61 -24.40 20.86 13.37
CA GLN A 61 -23.40 19.96 12.82
C GLN A 61 -24.05 18.79 12.07
N LYS A 62 -23.52 18.48 10.90
CA LYS A 62 -23.93 17.30 10.12
C LYS A 62 -23.04 16.12 10.47
N PRO A 63 -23.56 14.88 10.41
CA PRO A 63 -22.75 13.68 10.48
C PRO A 63 -21.63 13.70 9.43
N ARG A 64 -20.51 13.04 9.76
CA ARG A 64 -19.40 12.88 8.81
C ARG A 64 -19.86 12.07 7.61
N ARG A 65 -19.55 12.56 6.40
CA ARG A 65 -19.88 11.89 5.14
C ARG A 65 -18.64 11.34 4.49
N ILE A 66 -18.63 10.06 4.15
CA ILE A 66 -17.54 9.42 3.43
C ILE A 66 -18.04 8.79 2.14
N THR A 67 -17.23 8.85 1.09
CA THR A 67 -17.48 8.08 -0.14
C THR A 67 -16.60 6.85 -0.16
N VAL A 68 -17.20 5.67 -0.26
CA VAL A 68 -16.50 4.39 -0.34
C VAL A 68 -16.52 3.89 -1.77
N PHE A 69 -15.36 3.82 -2.42
CA PHE A 69 -15.20 3.16 -3.71
C PHE A 69 -14.90 1.68 -3.49
N LEU A 70 -15.87 0.82 -3.80
CA LEU A 70 -15.77 -0.62 -3.62
C LEU A 70 -15.56 -1.30 -4.97
N ASN A 71 -14.47 -2.06 -5.11
CA ASN A 71 -14.27 -2.94 -6.25
C ASN A 71 -14.85 -4.34 -5.97
N PRO A 72 -16.04 -4.70 -6.51
CA PRO A 72 -16.69 -5.99 -6.25
C PRO A 72 -15.95 -7.18 -6.87
N ALA A 73 -15.14 -6.98 -7.92
CA ALA A 73 -14.38 -8.04 -8.58
C ALA A 73 -13.13 -8.47 -7.79
N ALA A 74 -12.69 -7.65 -6.83
CA ALA A 74 -11.53 -7.94 -6.00
C ALA A 74 -11.69 -9.24 -5.16
N CYS A 75 -10.55 -9.88 -4.87
CA CYS A 75 -10.47 -11.14 -4.11
C CYS A 75 -11.41 -12.26 -4.64
N LEU A 76 -11.42 -12.44 -5.98
CA LEU A 76 -12.24 -13.44 -6.68
C LEU A 76 -13.75 -13.21 -6.46
N GLY A 77 -14.19 -11.95 -6.50
CA GLY A 77 -15.61 -11.59 -6.36
C GLY A 77 -16.14 -11.60 -4.93
N ARG A 78 -15.27 -11.71 -3.90
CA ARG A 78 -15.68 -11.82 -2.49
C ARG A 78 -15.64 -10.49 -1.74
N SER A 79 -15.05 -9.45 -2.32
CA SER A 79 -14.83 -8.15 -1.67
C SER A 79 -16.13 -7.52 -1.16
N LYS A 80 -17.22 -7.54 -1.93
CA LYS A 80 -18.53 -7.01 -1.50
C LYS A 80 -19.02 -7.67 -0.22
N LYS A 81 -18.99 -9.01 -0.18
CA LYS A 81 -19.40 -9.79 1.00
C LYS A 81 -18.47 -9.53 2.19
N LEU A 82 -17.17 -9.39 1.96
CA LEU A 82 -16.20 -9.06 3.01
C LEU A 82 -16.44 -7.66 3.58
N PHE A 83 -16.74 -6.68 2.72
CA PHE A 83 -17.10 -5.33 3.13
C PHE A 83 -18.37 -5.33 3.98
N GLU A 84 -19.46 -5.91 3.48
CA GLU A 84 -20.77 -5.96 4.15
C GLU A 84 -20.70 -6.72 5.49
N LYS A 85 -19.86 -7.76 5.59
CA LYS A 85 -19.73 -8.55 6.83
C LYS A 85 -18.84 -7.87 7.87
N ASN A 86 -17.78 -7.18 7.45
CA ASN A 86 -16.71 -6.74 8.35
C ASN A 86 -16.68 -5.20 8.51
N ALA A 87 -16.55 -4.45 7.42
CA ALA A 87 -16.32 -3.00 7.48
C ALA A 87 -17.61 -2.17 7.53
N GLY A 88 -18.63 -2.54 6.75
CA GLY A 88 -19.91 -1.82 6.68
C GLY A 88 -20.55 -1.60 8.05
N PRO A 89 -20.77 -2.65 8.88
CA PRO A 89 -21.40 -2.51 10.19
C PRO A 89 -20.64 -1.54 11.10
N VAL A 90 -19.31 -1.53 11.06
CA VAL A 90 -18.47 -0.62 11.86
C VAL A 90 -18.70 0.83 11.45
N LEU A 91 -18.76 1.12 10.14
CA LEU A 91 -18.99 2.48 9.65
C LEU A 91 -20.40 2.97 9.95
N TYR A 92 -21.42 2.12 9.75
CA TYR A 92 -22.82 2.49 10.00
C TYR A 92 -23.10 2.71 11.49
N LEU A 93 -22.58 1.85 12.37
CA LEU A 93 -22.76 1.97 13.82
C LEU A 93 -22.06 3.20 14.41
N ALA A 94 -21.03 3.72 13.75
CA ALA A 94 -20.34 4.94 14.14
C ALA A 94 -21.10 6.23 13.73
N GLY A 95 -22.29 6.12 13.15
CA GLY A 95 -23.09 7.29 12.73
C GLY A 95 -22.50 8.04 11.54
N ILE A 96 -21.68 7.38 10.72
CA ILE A 96 -21.08 7.96 9.50
C ILE A 96 -22.05 7.76 8.33
N GLU A 97 -22.29 8.81 7.56
CA GLU A 97 -23.04 8.73 6.30
C GLU A 97 -22.11 8.16 5.22
N VAL A 98 -22.38 6.92 4.82
CA VAL A 98 -21.55 6.18 3.85
C VAL A 98 -22.21 6.19 2.48
N ASN A 99 -21.62 6.90 1.53
CA ASN A 99 -21.98 6.80 0.11
C ASN A 99 -21.17 5.68 -0.55
N LEU A 100 -21.78 4.52 -0.77
CA LEU A 100 -21.12 3.36 -1.35
C LEU A 100 -21.23 3.35 -2.88
N VAL A 101 -20.10 3.52 -3.56
CA VAL A 101 -19.99 3.48 -5.03
C VAL A 101 -19.29 2.19 -5.43
N MET A 102 -20.01 1.31 -6.13
CA MET A 102 -19.43 0.09 -6.70
C MET A 102 -18.79 0.39 -8.05
N THR A 103 -17.54 0.01 -8.23
CA THR A 103 -16.82 0.18 -9.50
C THR A 103 -17.14 -0.97 -10.44
N GLU A 104 -17.35 -0.66 -11.72
CA GLU A 104 -17.66 -1.60 -12.78
C GLU A 104 -16.44 -1.94 -13.64
N TYR A 105 -15.52 -0.99 -13.81
CA TYR A 105 -14.34 -1.14 -14.66
C TYR A 105 -13.13 -0.33 -14.15
N GLU A 106 -11.94 -0.66 -14.65
CA GLU A 106 -10.69 0.00 -14.28
C GLU A 106 -10.64 1.47 -14.75
N GLY A 107 -10.19 2.38 -13.89
CA GLY A 107 -10.12 3.81 -14.20
C GLY A 107 -11.40 4.58 -13.85
N GLN A 108 -12.46 3.91 -13.40
CA GLN A 108 -13.69 4.57 -12.96
C GLN A 108 -13.48 5.40 -11.68
N VAL A 109 -12.67 4.93 -10.74
CA VAL A 109 -12.34 5.69 -9.51
C VAL A 109 -11.62 6.98 -9.88
N LYS A 110 -10.67 6.94 -10.83
CA LYS A 110 -9.99 8.15 -11.33
C LYS A 110 -11.00 9.18 -11.86
N LYS A 111 -12.00 8.74 -12.63
CA LYS A 111 -13.04 9.64 -13.16
C LYS A 111 -13.88 10.26 -12.05
N PHE A 112 -14.29 9.47 -11.04
CA PHE A 112 -15.04 10.00 -9.90
C PHE A 112 -14.22 10.98 -9.06
N MET A 113 -12.94 10.71 -8.83
CA MET A 113 -12.03 11.61 -8.08
C MET A 113 -11.97 13.01 -8.69
N ASN A 114 -12.03 13.12 -10.02
CA ASN A 114 -12.04 14.41 -10.70
C ASN A 114 -13.32 15.22 -10.43
N VAL A 115 -14.47 14.55 -10.31
CA VAL A 115 -15.78 15.18 -10.13
C VAL A 115 -16.09 15.51 -8.67
N LEU A 116 -15.56 14.74 -7.70
CA LEU A 116 -15.84 14.96 -6.27
C LEU A 116 -15.35 16.34 -5.79
N GLU A 117 -16.19 17.05 -5.05
CA GLU A 117 -15.84 18.33 -4.44
C GLU A 117 -15.64 18.23 -2.92
N THR A 118 -14.85 19.16 -2.36
CA THR A 118 -14.57 19.23 -0.91
C THR A 118 -15.83 19.45 -0.06
N LYS A 119 -16.91 19.99 -0.65
CA LYS A 119 -18.17 20.28 0.06
C LYS A 119 -19.03 19.03 0.26
N ASP A 120 -18.85 18.04 -0.60
CA ASP A 120 -19.72 16.87 -0.65
C ASP A 120 -19.23 15.78 0.30
N VAL A 121 -17.91 15.68 0.49
CA VAL A 121 -17.27 14.57 1.23
C VAL A 121 -16.36 15.10 2.34
N ASN A 122 -16.30 14.39 3.46
CA ASN A 122 -15.31 14.63 4.53
C ASN A 122 -14.14 13.65 4.48
N GLY A 123 -14.26 12.58 3.69
CA GLY A 123 -13.23 11.56 3.52
C GLY A 123 -13.56 10.64 2.36
N ILE A 124 -12.52 10.08 1.74
CA ILE A 124 -12.67 9.07 0.70
C ILE A 124 -12.09 7.77 1.22
N VAL A 125 -12.77 6.65 0.96
CA VAL A 125 -12.31 5.32 1.37
C VAL A 125 -12.30 4.40 0.16
N VAL A 126 -11.21 3.67 -0.02
CA VAL A 126 -11.01 2.75 -1.13
C VAL A 126 -11.06 1.32 -0.60
N ALA A 127 -12.07 0.58 -1.00
CA ALA A 127 -12.33 -0.78 -0.58
C ALA A 127 -12.01 -1.75 -1.73
N GLY A 128 -10.80 -2.32 -1.74
CA GLY A 128 -10.32 -3.10 -2.89
C GLY A 128 -8.95 -3.72 -2.66
N GLY A 129 -8.34 -4.18 -3.75
CA GLY A 129 -6.94 -4.63 -3.76
C GLY A 129 -5.97 -3.50 -4.07
N ASP A 130 -4.69 -3.85 -4.21
CA ASP A 130 -3.62 -2.87 -4.43
C ASP A 130 -3.84 -2.04 -5.72
N GLY A 131 -4.32 -2.64 -6.82
CA GLY A 131 -4.63 -1.89 -8.05
C GLY A 131 -5.69 -0.82 -7.89
N THR A 132 -6.77 -1.10 -7.16
CA THR A 132 -7.82 -0.09 -6.87
C THR A 132 -7.28 1.04 -5.98
N VAL A 133 -6.34 0.73 -5.08
CA VAL A 133 -5.63 1.72 -4.28
C VAL A 133 -4.75 2.61 -5.15
N ILE A 134 -3.91 2.05 -6.01
CA ILE A 134 -3.06 2.81 -6.96
C ILE A 134 -3.93 3.72 -7.83
N GLU A 135 -5.04 3.19 -8.32
CA GLU A 135 -5.98 3.93 -9.14
C GLU A 135 -6.52 5.16 -8.40
N ALA A 136 -6.97 4.97 -7.18
CA ALA A 136 -7.50 6.02 -6.33
C ALA A 136 -6.44 7.06 -5.94
N VAL A 137 -5.25 6.62 -5.54
CA VAL A 137 -4.11 7.48 -5.19
C VAL A 137 -3.69 8.31 -6.39
N THR A 138 -3.60 7.69 -7.57
CA THR A 138 -3.26 8.39 -8.82
C THR A 138 -4.35 9.40 -9.18
N GLY A 139 -5.63 9.04 -9.07
CA GLY A 139 -6.74 9.98 -9.31
C GLY A 139 -6.74 11.15 -8.33
N PHE A 140 -6.47 10.88 -7.05
CA PHE A 140 -6.38 11.89 -5.99
C PHE A 140 -5.22 12.87 -6.23
N MET A 141 -4.03 12.35 -6.54
CA MET A 141 -2.82 13.16 -6.76
C MET A 141 -2.88 13.99 -8.05
N ARG A 142 -3.55 13.49 -9.10
CA ARG A 142 -3.74 14.23 -10.35
C ARG A 142 -4.82 15.31 -10.28
N LYS A 143 -5.61 15.36 -9.20
CA LYS A 143 -6.64 16.38 -9.04
C LYS A 143 -5.99 17.75 -8.85
N GLU A 144 -6.37 18.70 -9.72
CA GLU A 144 -5.82 20.05 -9.73
C GLU A 144 -6.22 20.86 -8.48
N ASP A 145 -7.38 20.55 -7.88
CA ASP A 145 -7.87 21.22 -6.67
C ASP A 145 -6.96 20.93 -5.46
N LYS A 146 -6.02 21.84 -5.21
CA LYS A 146 -5.11 21.84 -4.05
C LYS A 146 -5.88 21.84 -2.71
N SER A 147 -7.03 22.51 -2.65
CA SER A 147 -7.85 22.55 -1.42
C SER A 147 -8.44 21.19 -1.10
N PHE A 148 -8.90 20.46 -2.13
CA PHE A 148 -9.37 19.09 -1.98
C PHE A 148 -8.26 18.18 -1.45
N ARG A 149 -7.09 18.19 -2.09
CA ARG A 149 -5.95 17.35 -1.68
C ARG A 149 -5.49 17.63 -0.25
N ARG A 150 -5.54 18.89 0.18
CA ARG A 150 -5.14 19.29 1.53
C ARG A 150 -6.15 18.91 2.59
N ASN A 151 -7.45 18.93 2.29
CA ASN A 151 -8.49 18.79 3.31
C ASN A 151 -9.08 17.37 3.41
N ILE A 152 -9.09 16.63 2.31
CA ILE A 152 -9.76 15.32 2.26
C ILE A 152 -8.76 14.19 2.55
N PRO A 153 -8.92 13.43 3.64
CA PRO A 153 -8.14 12.22 3.89
C PRO A 153 -8.62 11.03 3.04
N LEU A 154 -7.68 10.13 2.74
CA LEU A 154 -7.89 8.87 2.02
C LEU A 154 -7.78 7.67 2.98
N GLY A 155 -8.76 6.80 2.97
CA GLY A 155 -8.78 5.53 3.70
C GLY A 155 -8.64 4.35 2.76
N ILE A 156 -8.10 3.24 3.27
CA ILE A 156 -8.01 1.99 2.52
C ILE A 156 -8.64 0.90 3.37
N ILE A 157 -9.58 0.16 2.79
CA ILE A 157 -10.11 -1.08 3.34
C ILE A 157 -9.55 -2.23 2.48
N PRO A 158 -8.63 -3.04 3.01
CA PRO A 158 -7.91 -4.05 2.25
C PRO A 158 -8.80 -5.27 1.94
N LEU A 159 -9.35 -5.31 0.73
CA LEU A 159 -10.23 -6.39 0.25
C LEU A 159 -9.64 -7.18 -0.92
N GLY A 160 -8.35 -7.00 -1.22
CA GLY A 160 -7.59 -7.80 -2.19
C GLY A 160 -6.96 -9.05 -1.58
N GLN A 161 -6.19 -9.80 -2.38
CA GLN A 161 -5.50 -11.02 -1.92
C GLN A 161 -4.16 -10.74 -1.23
N THR A 162 -3.42 -9.75 -1.74
CA THR A 162 -2.08 -9.37 -1.29
C THR A 162 -2.13 -8.26 -0.26
N ASN A 163 -2.79 -7.14 -0.59
CA ASN A 163 -2.96 -5.94 0.25
C ASN A 163 -1.62 -5.48 0.84
N ARG A 164 -0.65 -5.28 -0.05
CA ARG A 164 0.75 -5.02 0.29
C ARG A 164 0.90 -3.74 1.10
N PHE A 165 0.32 -2.64 0.61
CA PHE A 165 0.38 -1.36 1.30
C PHE A 165 -0.33 -1.42 2.65
N ALA A 166 -1.54 -1.97 2.70
CA ALA A 166 -2.33 -2.01 3.93
C ALA A 166 -1.65 -2.81 5.05
N LYS A 167 -0.96 -3.91 4.72
CA LYS A 167 -0.17 -4.68 5.70
C LYS A 167 1.02 -3.91 6.26
N LEU A 168 1.65 -3.05 5.45
CA LEU A 168 2.71 -2.17 5.93
C LEU A 168 2.15 -1.06 6.83
N PHE A 169 1.02 -0.49 6.42
CA PHE A 169 0.46 0.69 7.02
C PHE A 169 -0.26 0.41 8.35
N PHE A 170 -1.06 -0.67 8.42
CA PHE A 170 -1.82 -1.02 9.64
C PHE A 170 -1.09 -2.03 10.55
N GLY A 171 0.05 -2.57 10.13
CA GLY A 171 0.76 -3.64 10.83
C GLY A 171 0.37 -5.03 10.32
N GLY A 172 1.38 -5.87 10.10
CA GLY A 172 1.29 -7.15 9.36
C GLY A 172 0.60 -8.29 10.10
N ASP A 173 -0.60 -8.09 10.64
CA ASP A 173 -1.38 -9.16 11.23
C ASP A 173 -1.76 -10.23 10.21
N LYS A 174 -1.75 -11.49 10.64
CA LYS A 174 -2.04 -12.63 9.77
C LYS A 174 -3.53 -12.75 9.44
N ASP A 175 -4.38 -12.10 10.24
CA ASP A 175 -5.84 -12.23 10.17
C ASP A 175 -6.43 -11.17 9.24
N GLU A 176 -6.92 -11.61 8.09
CA GLU A 176 -7.54 -10.76 7.06
C GLU A 176 -8.70 -9.94 7.62
N VAL A 177 -9.56 -10.57 8.45
CA VAL A 177 -10.71 -9.91 9.06
C VAL A 177 -10.29 -8.82 10.03
N LYS A 178 -9.25 -9.06 10.82
CA LYS A 178 -8.73 -8.07 11.76
C LYS A 178 -8.21 -6.84 11.02
N CYS A 179 -7.41 -7.05 9.97
CA CYS A 179 -6.89 -5.96 9.15
C CYS A 179 -8.00 -5.10 8.51
N ILE A 180 -9.09 -5.74 8.04
CA ILE A 180 -10.27 -5.03 7.50
C ILE A 180 -10.97 -4.21 8.60
N LEU A 181 -11.15 -4.79 9.79
CA LEU A 181 -11.80 -4.12 10.93
C LEU A 181 -10.95 -2.96 11.47
N ASP A 182 -9.64 -3.14 11.55
CA ASP A 182 -8.66 -2.12 11.92
C ASP A 182 -8.68 -0.94 10.95
N ALA A 183 -8.67 -1.22 9.65
CA ALA A 183 -8.83 -0.21 8.61
C ALA A 183 -10.15 0.57 8.72
N ALA A 184 -11.27 -0.13 8.94
CA ALA A 184 -12.57 0.52 9.12
C ALA A 184 -12.59 1.38 10.40
N MET A 185 -11.98 0.89 11.48
CA MET A 185 -11.89 1.62 12.75
C MET A 185 -10.97 2.85 12.64
N ALA A 186 -9.93 2.82 11.80
CA ALA A 186 -9.10 3.99 11.50
C ALA A 186 -9.95 5.14 10.94
N VAL A 187 -10.84 4.82 10.00
CA VAL A 187 -11.79 5.78 9.42
C VAL A 187 -12.76 6.31 10.48
N VAL A 188 -13.28 5.43 11.35
CA VAL A 188 -14.18 5.82 12.45
C VAL A 188 -13.49 6.79 13.42
N LYS A 189 -12.29 6.46 13.87
CA LYS A 189 -11.50 7.32 14.77
C LYS A 189 -11.14 8.65 14.12
N GLY A 190 -10.96 8.66 12.80
CA GLY A 190 -10.65 9.88 12.05
C GLY A 190 -9.22 10.38 12.29
N ASP A 191 -8.36 9.55 12.86
CA ASP A 191 -6.93 9.84 12.99
C ASP A 191 -6.27 9.81 11.61
N VAL A 192 -5.49 10.85 11.32
CA VAL A 192 -4.87 11.03 10.00
C VAL A 192 -3.36 11.16 10.15
N GLU A 193 -2.64 10.50 9.26
CA GLU A 193 -1.19 10.56 9.12
C GLU A 193 -0.82 11.08 7.72
N LYS A 194 0.25 11.89 7.64
CA LYS A 194 0.80 12.32 6.35
C LYS A 194 1.73 11.21 5.83
N VAL A 195 1.50 10.76 4.60
CA VAL A 195 2.22 9.67 3.96
C VAL A 195 2.94 10.20 2.71
N ASP A 196 4.19 9.76 2.51
CA ASP A 196 4.95 10.11 1.32
C ASP A 196 4.50 9.24 0.13
N VAL A 197 4.55 9.78 -1.08
CA VAL A 197 4.07 9.11 -2.30
C VAL A 197 5.20 9.06 -3.32
N LEU A 198 5.38 7.92 -3.98
CA LEU A 198 6.30 7.81 -5.10
C LEU A 198 5.61 8.30 -6.38
N SER A 199 6.22 9.25 -7.05
CA SER A 199 5.87 9.67 -8.41
C SER A 199 6.71 8.87 -9.40
N ILE A 200 6.08 8.10 -10.28
CA ILE A 200 6.72 7.33 -11.35
C ILE A 200 6.19 7.90 -12.67
N GLN A 201 7.02 8.67 -13.35
CA GLN A 201 6.69 9.30 -14.62
C GLN A 201 7.28 8.49 -15.77
N GLY A 202 6.41 8.00 -16.66
CA GLY A 202 6.82 7.35 -17.90
C GLY A 202 7.28 8.36 -18.96
N GLU A 203 8.02 7.87 -19.95
CA GLU A 203 8.40 8.64 -21.14
C GLU A 203 7.17 9.10 -21.95
N ASP A 204 6.05 8.39 -21.85
CA ASP A 204 4.75 8.76 -22.42
C ASP A 204 4.12 10.02 -21.78
N GLY A 205 4.78 10.59 -20.77
CA GLY A 205 4.33 11.77 -20.03
C GLY A 205 3.29 11.47 -18.95
N ARG A 206 2.90 10.20 -18.74
CA ARG A 206 1.91 9.84 -17.73
C ARG A 206 2.60 9.56 -16.39
N THR A 207 2.15 10.26 -15.35
CA THR A 207 2.66 10.05 -13.98
C THR A 207 1.74 9.15 -13.16
N ILE A 208 2.27 8.03 -12.70
CA ILE A 208 1.59 7.08 -11.80
C ILE A 208 2.10 7.33 -10.39
N TYR A 209 1.17 7.32 -9.43
CA TYR A 209 1.50 7.52 -8.03
C TYR A 209 1.38 6.20 -7.27
N SER A 210 2.45 5.83 -6.56
CA SER A 210 2.59 4.57 -5.84
C SER A 210 2.87 4.84 -4.36
N LEU A 211 2.41 3.95 -3.48
CA LEU A 211 2.62 4.06 -2.04
C LEU A 211 3.74 3.16 -1.52
N THR A 212 4.06 2.04 -2.20
CA THR A 212 5.15 1.14 -1.76
C THR A 212 6.36 1.17 -2.69
N GLY A 213 6.18 0.92 -3.99
CA GLY A 213 7.32 0.85 -4.90
C GLY A 213 7.06 0.16 -6.24
N MET A 214 8.12 0.16 -7.05
CA MET A 214 8.24 -0.50 -8.34
C MET A 214 9.27 -1.63 -8.26
N GLU A 215 8.97 -2.75 -8.91
CA GLU A 215 9.81 -3.95 -8.91
C GLU A 215 9.91 -4.57 -10.29
N THR A 216 11.09 -5.06 -10.60
CA THR A 216 11.32 -5.87 -11.77
C THR A 216 12.40 -6.93 -11.55
N GLY A 217 12.35 -8.00 -12.34
CA GLY A 217 13.31 -9.11 -12.30
C GLY A 217 12.71 -10.46 -11.97
N ALA A 218 13.59 -11.43 -11.74
CA ALA A 218 13.22 -12.84 -11.65
C ALA A 218 12.22 -13.15 -10.52
N PHE A 219 12.34 -12.47 -9.38
CA PHE A 219 11.44 -12.67 -8.24
C PHE A 219 10.01 -12.21 -8.56
N ARG A 220 9.86 -11.09 -9.27
CA ARG A 220 8.57 -10.57 -9.74
C ARG A 220 7.92 -11.55 -10.72
N ASP A 221 8.69 -12.03 -11.69
CA ASP A 221 8.20 -13.00 -12.68
C ASP A 221 7.76 -14.33 -12.02
N ALA A 222 8.53 -14.80 -11.04
CA ALA A 222 8.20 -15.99 -10.27
C ALA A 222 6.87 -15.81 -9.50
N GLU A 223 6.66 -14.67 -8.85
CA GLU A 223 5.42 -14.40 -8.10
C GLU A 223 4.21 -14.26 -9.03
N GLN A 224 4.40 -13.73 -10.24
CA GLN A 224 3.34 -13.66 -11.24
C GLN A 224 2.90 -15.04 -11.75
N ARG A 225 3.87 -15.92 -12.05
CA ARG A 225 3.59 -17.31 -12.52
C ARG A 225 2.86 -18.16 -11.47
N LYS A 226 2.88 -17.75 -10.20
CA LYS A 226 2.19 -18.44 -9.09
C LYS A 226 0.71 -18.68 -9.34
N LYS A 227 0.04 -17.74 -10.01
CA LYS A 227 -1.39 -17.85 -10.32
C LYS A 227 -1.67 -19.03 -11.26
N SER A 228 -0.78 -19.29 -12.22
CA SER A 228 -0.90 -20.38 -13.20
C SER A 228 -0.74 -21.77 -12.57
N TYR A 229 0.00 -21.88 -11.47
CA TYR A 229 0.23 -23.15 -10.76
C TYR A 229 -0.85 -23.46 -9.70
N TRP A 230 -2.09 -23.04 -9.94
CA TRP A 230 -3.19 -23.25 -8.99
C TRP A 230 -3.41 -24.73 -8.62
N TYR A 231 -3.11 -25.65 -9.55
CA TYR A 231 -3.22 -27.10 -9.39
C TYR A 231 -2.23 -27.72 -8.38
N LEU A 232 -1.14 -27.03 -8.04
CA LEU A 232 -0.17 -27.48 -7.03
C LEU A 232 -0.57 -27.12 -5.58
N GLY A 233 -1.74 -26.50 -5.40
CA GLY A 233 -2.29 -26.16 -4.09
C GLY A 233 -1.29 -25.37 -3.22
N PRO A 234 -0.92 -25.84 -2.01
CA PRO A 234 0.00 -25.12 -1.12
C PRO A 234 1.45 -25.11 -1.62
N LEU A 235 1.84 -26.03 -2.50
CA LEU A 235 3.21 -26.12 -3.03
C LEU A 235 3.49 -25.08 -4.11
N LYS A 236 2.44 -24.49 -4.71
CA LYS A 236 2.57 -23.53 -5.81
C LYS A 236 3.52 -22.37 -5.49
N SER A 237 3.46 -21.86 -4.25
CA SER A 237 4.31 -20.75 -3.81
C SER A 237 5.79 -21.11 -3.87
N ARG A 238 6.17 -22.34 -3.50
CA ARG A 238 7.58 -22.78 -3.55
C ARG A 238 8.00 -23.19 -4.95
N TRP A 239 7.09 -23.79 -5.69
CA TRP A 239 7.33 -24.32 -7.04
C TRP A 239 7.70 -23.24 -8.05
N THR A 240 7.12 -22.03 -7.93
CA THR A 240 7.41 -20.91 -8.85
C THR A 240 8.90 -20.58 -8.94
N TYR A 241 9.58 -20.51 -7.79
CA TYR A 241 11.01 -20.20 -7.72
C TYR A 241 11.86 -21.32 -8.33
N VAL A 242 11.51 -22.57 -8.03
CA VAL A 242 12.18 -23.74 -8.63
C VAL A 242 12.00 -23.73 -10.16
N ARG A 243 10.77 -23.58 -10.63
CA ARG A 243 10.44 -23.58 -12.05
C ARG A 243 11.10 -22.45 -12.83
N THR A 244 11.26 -21.27 -12.21
CA THR A 244 11.95 -20.12 -12.81
C THR A 244 13.45 -20.37 -12.93
N SER A 245 14.07 -21.01 -11.94
CA SER A 245 15.51 -21.36 -12.00
C SER A 245 15.84 -22.46 -13.05
N MET A 246 14.82 -23.21 -13.49
CA MET A 246 14.94 -24.26 -14.51
C MET A 246 14.73 -23.75 -15.96
N MET A 247 14.30 -22.49 -16.14
CA MET A 247 14.20 -21.85 -17.45
C MET A 247 15.56 -21.26 -17.86
N ASP A 248 15.53 -20.17 -18.63
CA ASP A 248 16.69 -19.37 -19.01
C ASP A 248 17.21 -18.60 -17.79
N TRP A 249 18.22 -19.15 -17.14
CA TRP A 249 18.85 -18.58 -15.95
C TRP A 249 20.31 -18.21 -16.22
N PRO A 250 20.78 -17.02 -15.78
CA PRO A 250 20.04 -15.95 -15.09
C PRO A 250 19.29 -15.01 -16.05
N PRO A 251 18.03 -14.63 -15.76
CA PRO A 251 17.33 -13.61 -16.54
C PRO A 251 17.83 -12.23 -16.11
N VAL A 252 18.90 -11.77 -16.76
CA VAL A 252 19.53 -10.49 -16.45
C VAL A 252 18.75 -9.36 -17.11
N ILE A 253 18.50 -8.31 -16.33
CA ILE A 253 17.99 -7.02 -16.80
C ILE A 253 19.19 -6.10 -16.98
N THR A 254 19.31 -5.53 -18.17
CA THR A 254 20.33 -4.54 -18.50
C THR A 254 19.68 -3.18 -18.74
N GLY A 255 20.40 -2.12 -18.39
CA GLY A 255 19.96 -0.74 -18.60
C GLY A 255 20.93 0.26 -17.97
N THR A 256 20.56 1.52 -17.97
CA THR A 256 21.33 2.60 -17.36
C THR A 256 20.48 3.30 -16.32
N ILE A 257 21.05 3.52 -15.13
CA ILE A 257 20.43 4.32 -14.08
C ILE A 257 21.13 5.68 -13.97
N LYS A 258 20.34 6.74 -13.83
CA LYS A 258 20.81 8.09 -13.51
C LYS A 258 20.19 8.52 -12.20
N TYR A 259 20.96 8.83 -11.17
CA TYR A 259 20.39 9.13 -9.86
C TYR A 259 21.09 10.27 -9.13
N ILE A 260 20.37 10.82 -8.15
CA ILE A 260 20.84 11.84 -7.22
C ILE A 260 20.76 11.25 -5.82
N LEU A 261 21.88 11.18 -5.11
CA LEU A 261 21.94 10.66 -3.75
C LEU A 261 21.14 11.54 -2.78
N ALA A 262 20.45 10.89 -1.84
CA ALA A 262 19.75 11.56 -0.77
C ALA A 262 20.74 11.90 0.37
N THR A 263 21.21 13.14 0.42
CA THR A 263 22.02 13.67 1.54
C THR A 263 21.22 14.69 2.35
N GLU A 264 21.57 14.89 3.63
CA GLU A 264 20.89 15.88 4.49
C GLU A 264 20.97 17.30 3.89
N GLU A 265 22.08 17.66 3.24
CA GLU A 265 22.29 18.96 2.58
C GLU A 265 21.39 19.18 1.36
N ASN A 266 21.22 18.14 0.51
CA ASN A 266 20.39 18.21 -0.68
C ASN A 266 18.89 18.25 -0.37
N GLN A 267 18.53 17.96 0.88
CA GLN A 267 17.15 17.98 1.37
C GLN A 267 16.84 19.22 2.21
N THR A 268 17.81 19.77 2.92
CA THR A 268 17.65 20.95 3.78
C THR A 268 17.63 22.27 3.01
N LYS A 269 18.24 22.35 1.80
CA LYS A 269 18.16 23.54 0.93
C LYS A 269 16.72 23.96 0.55
N LYS A 270 15.70 23.13 0.80
CA LYS A 270 14.27 23.42 0.59
C LYS A 270 13.53 23.97 1.81
N ASN A 271 14.06 23.81 3.02
CA ASN A 271 13.44 24.31 4.26
C ASN A 271 13.88 25.75 4.59
N ALA A 272 13.90 26.66 3.61
CA ALA A 272 14.02 28.08 3.93
C ALA A 272 12.73 28.50 4.68
N PRO A 273 12.81 29.32 5.74
CA PRO A 273 11.61 29.79 6.44
C PRO A 273 10.68 30.48 5.45
N PRO A 274 9.34 30.33 5.60
CA PRO A 274 8.39 30.93 4.67
C PRO A 274 8.68 32.42 4.56
N LYS A 275 8.81 32.92 3.33
CA LYS A 275 8.88 34.36 3.08
C LYS A 275 7.55 34.94 3.57
N VAL A 276 7.60 35.66 4.69
CA VAL A 276 6.47 36.45 5.15
C VAL A 276 6.31 37.58 4.11
N GLU A 277 5.34 37.44 3.21
CA GLU A 277 4.89 38.58 2.43
C GLU A 277 4.22 39.57 3.38
N GLU A 278 4.96 40.58 3.79
CA GLU A 278 4.39 41.77 4.40
C GLU A 278 3.50 42.44 3.36
N LYS A 279 2.18 42.23 3.45
CA LYS A 279 1.22 43.12 2.81
C LYS A 279 1.49 44.53 3.30
N LYS A 280 2.03 45.39 2.43
CA LYS A 280 2.05 46.84 2.65
C LYS A 280 0.60 47.31 2.79
N SER A 281 0.15 47.44 4.04
CA SER A 281 -1.14 48.00 4.40
C SER A 281 -1.11 49.50 4.08
N SER A 282 -1.83 49.91 3.03
CA SER A 282 -2.16 51.32 2.81
C SER A 282 -2.94 51.82 4.03
N TRP A 283 -2.46 52.90 4.64
CA TRP A 283 -3.10 53.56 5.78
C TRP A 283 -4.49 54.08 5.38
N SER A 284 -5.53 53.30 5.68
CA SER A 284 -6.90 53.79 5.72
C SER A 284 -7.35 53.93 7.17
N LEU A 285 -7.73 55.15 7.54
CA LEU A 285 -8.31 55.54 8.84
C LEU A 285 -9.58 54.72 9.22
N MET A 286 -10.14 53.91 8.30
CA MET A 286 -11.29 53.05 8.56
C MET A 286 -10.97 51.74 9.32
N ASN A 287 -9.70 51.33 9.44
CA ASN A 287 -9.34 50.11 10.19
C ASN A 287 -9.28 50.30 11.72
N LEU A 288 -9.50 51.52 12.24
CA LEU A 288 -9.48 51.80 13.68
C LEU A 288 -10.73 51.29 14.41
N PHE A 289 -11.85 51.11 13.71
CA PHE A 289 -13.16 50.80 14.32
C PHE A 289 -13.63 49.35 14.16
N TYR A 290 -12.88 48.52 13.42
CA TYR A 290 -13.16 47.09 13.25
C TYR A 290 -11.94 46.21 13.54
N SER A 291 -11.31 46.41 14.70
CA SER A 291 -10.37 45.42 15.24
C SER A 291 -11.15 44.28 15.88
N ARG A 292 -11.45 43.24 15.09
CA ARG A 292 -11.96 41.97 15.60
C ARG A 292 -11.06 40.84 15.07
N ASN A 293 -10.02 40.55 15.83
CA ASN A 293 -9.31 39.27 15.93
C ASN A 293 -9.29 38.39 14.65
N SER A 294 -8.59 38.82 13.60
CA SER A 294 -8.22 37.91 12.52
C SER A 294 -6.99 37.11 12.95
N LYS A 295 -7.19 35.89 13.46
CA LYS A 295 -6.12 34.90 13.59
C LYS A 295 -5.46 34.71 12.22
N ALA A 296 -4.15 34.93 12.14
CA ALA A 296 -3.36 34.69 10.94
C ALA A 296 -3.55 33.23 10.49
N LYS A 297 -4.07 33.06 9.27
CA LYS A 297 -4.22 31.75 8.64
C LYS A 297 -2.84 31.31 8.17
N VAL A 298 -2.21 30.39 8.87
CA VAL A 298 -0.95 29.75 8.44
C VAL A 298 -1.28 28.92 7.20
N VAL A 299 -0.96 29.47 6.03
CA VAL A 299 -0.99 28.73 4.77
C VAL A 299 0.29 27.88 4.77
N GLU A 300 0.18 26.59 5.10
CA GLU A 300 1.19 25.61 4.65
C GLU A 300 1.13 25.65 3.11
N GLU A 301 2.09 26.30 2.49
CA GLU A 301 2.30 26.25 1.04
C GLU A 301 2.75 24.82 0.71
N GLU A 302 2.00 24.16 -0.19
CA GLU A 302 2.50 22.96 -0.83
C GLU A 302 3.65 23.39 -1.73
N GLU A 303 4.88 22.97 -1.41
CA GLU A 303 6.08 23.22 -2.22
C GLU A 303 5.76 22.96 -3.69
N GLU A 304 5.77 24.00 -4.52
CA GLU A 304 5.78 23.85 -5.97
C GLU A 304 7.11 23.19 -6.35
N ASP A 305 7.03 22.23 -7.27
CA ASP A 305 8.19 21.52 -7.79
C ASP A 305 9.02 22.49 -8.64
N ASP A 306 9.87 23.30 -8.00
CA ASP A 306 10.82 24.15 -8.69
C ASP A 306 11.86 23.31 -9.43
N SER A 307 12.15 23.78 -10.64
CA SER A 307 13.00 23.25 -11.71
C SER A 307 14.32 22.62 -11.23
N ASP A 308 14.43 21.30 -11.35
CA ASP A 308 15.63 20.47 -11.09
C ASP A 308 16.76 20.67 -12.15
N GLU A 309 16.78 21.76 -12.91
CA GLU A 309 17.60 21.86 -14.15
C GLU A 309 19.13 21.87 -13.91
N ASN A 310 19.62 22.00 -12.68
CA ASN A 310 21.05 22.19 -12.40
C ASN A 310 21.69 21.19 -11.41
N GLU A 311 21.04 20.06 -11.07
CA GLU A 311 21.68 19.01 -10.23
C GLU A 311 22.36 17.94 -11.11
N GLU A 312 23.69 17.80 -11.02
CA GLU A 312 24.46 16.75 -11.71
C GLU A 312 23.99 15.34 -11.27
N MET A 313 23.51 14.54 -12.22
CA MET A 313 23.11 13.15 -11.97
C MET A 313 24.28 12.19 -12.19
N THR A 314 24.53 11.31 -11.23
CA THR A 314 25.48 10.19 -11.40
C THR A 314 24.86 9.16 -12.34
N THR A 315 25.61 8.72 -13.35
CA THR A 315 25.19 7.68 -14.29
C THR A 315 25.93 6.39 -13.99
N GLU A 316 25.20 5.27 -13.89
CA GLU A 316 25.75 3.94 -13.64
C GLU A 316 25.04 2.92 -14.55
N ASP A 317 25.80 2.02 -15.17
CA ASP A 317 25.23 0.93 -15.95
C ASP A 317 24.79 -0.20 -15.03
N LEU A 318 23.59 -0.72 -15.29
CA LEU A 318 22.91 -1.71 -14.48
C LEU A 318 22.85 -3.04 -15.21
N SER A 319 23.32 -4.09 -14.55
CA SER A 319 23.16 -5.48 -14.97
C SER A 319 22.78 -6.31 -13.73
N THR A 320 21.52 -6.71 -13.62
CA THR A 320 21.01 -7.35 -12.40
C THR A 320 19.85 -8.30 -12.67
N VAL A 321 19.69 -9.30 -11.81
CA VAL A 321 18.52 -10.21 -11.83
C VAL A 321 17.30 -9.60 -11.11
N GLU A 322 17.50 -8.58 -10.28
CA GLU A 322 16.43 -7.91 -9.54
C GLU A 322 16.73 -6.42 -9.40
N PHE A 323 15.75 -5.60 -9.73
CA PHE A 323 15.81 -4.15 -9.52
C PHE A 323 14.54 -3.69 -8.81
N THR A 324 14.70 -3.03 -7.66
CA THR A 324 13.59 -2.54 -6.85
C THR A 324 13.76 -1.07 -6.51
N LEU A 325 12.65 -0.33 -6.55
CA LEU A 325 12.54 1.06 -6.14
C LEU A 325 11.43 1.16 -5.11
N MET A 326 11.77 1.47 -3.87
CA MET A 326 10.81 1.49 -2.76
C MET A 326 10.79 2.83 -2.06
N SER A 327 9.65 3.16 -1.46
CA SER A 327 9.55 4.30 -0.57
C SER A 327 10.27 4.00 0.74
N SER A 328 11.04 4.96 1.26
CA SER A 328 11.61 4.88 2.60
C SER A 328 10.56 5.02 3.72
N ASN A 329 9.27 5.20 3.40
CA ASN A 329 8.16 5.33 4.36
C ASN A 329 8.16 4.27 5.47
N PHE A 330 8.54 3.05 5.12
CA PHE A 330 8.45 1.87 5.99
C PHE A 330 9.81 1.39 6.48
N MET A 331 10.86 2.20 6.26
CA MET A 331 12.14 2.05 6.94
C MET A 331 12.04 2.63 8.35
N ALA A 332 13.06 2.40 9.18
CA ALA A 332 13.00 2.76 10.61
C ALA A 332 12.56 4.22 10.82
N PRO A 333 11.64 4.48 11.77
CA PRO A 333 11.00 5.79 11.95
C PRO A 333 11.96 6.91 12.41
N ASP A 334 13.22 6.60 12.70
CA ASP A 334 14.25 7.50 13.21
C ASP A 334 15.20 8.05 12.12
N GLN A 335 15.02 7.67 10.85
CA GLN A 335 15.91 8.11 9.79
C GLN A 335 15.62 9.57 9.38
N LYS A 336 16.61 10.46 9.60
CA LYS A 336 16.52 11.89 9.26
C LYS A 336 16.32 12.17 7.76
N VAL A 337 16.81 11.25 6.92
CA VAL A 337 16.81 11.36 5.45
C VAL A 337 15.80 10.37 4.89
N LYS A 338 14.80 10.88 4.17
CA LYS A 338 13.83 10.06 3.41
C LYS A 338 14.08 10.14 1.91
N GLY A 339 13.88 9.06 1.18
CA GLY A 339 14.11 9.00 -0.26
C GLY A 339 13.55 7.74 -0.89
N VAL A 340 13.91 7.52 -2.14
CA VAL A 340 13.66 6.26 -2.85
C VAL A 340 14.80 5.30 -2.48
N LEU A 341 14.47 4.16 -1.91
CA LEU A 341 15.41 3.07 -1.67
C LEU A 341 15.53 2.27 -2.97
N VAL A 342 16.72 2.28 -3.55
CA VAL A 342 17.09 1.51 -4.73
C VAL A 342 17.76 0.22 -4.28
N GLY A 343 17.19 -0.92 -4.63
CA GLY A 343 17.78 -2.24 -4.43
C GLY A 343 18.28 -2.79 -5.76
N ILE A 344 19.59 -3.02 -5.86
CA ILE A 344 20.22 -3.66 -7.02
C ILE A 344 20.67 -5.07 -6.60
N GLY A 345 20.05 -6.08 -7.22
CA GLY A 345 20.39 -7.48 -7.03
C GLY A 345 21.73 -7.89 -7.66
N PRO A 346 22.21 -9.10 -7.38
CA PRO A 346 23.40 -9.65 -8.04
C PRO A 346 23.16 -9.83 -9.55
N SER A 347 24.21 -9.68 -10.35
CA SER A 347 24.18 -9.88 -11.81
C SER A 347 24.08 -11.35 -12.21
N SER A 348 24.70 -12.26 -11.44
CA SER A 348 24.72 -13.70 -11.73
C SER A 348 24.62 -14.56 -10.45
N PRO A 349 23.47 -14.57 -9.76
CA PRO A 349 23.25 -15.43 -8.60
C PRO A 349 23.22 -16.92 -8.96
N GLU A 350 23.68 -17.78 -8.04
CA GLU A 350 23.46 -19.21 -8.16
C GLU A 350 21.96 -19.55 -8.08
N LYS A 351 21.54 -20.60 -8.82
CA LYS A 351 20.15 -21.06 -8.82
C LYS A 351 19.64 -21.38 -7.41
N MET A 352 20.49 -21.99 -6.59
CA MET A 352 20.13 -22.40 -5.24
C MET A 352 19.91 -21.21 -4.32
N ASP A 353 20.71 -20.15 -4.48
CA ASP A 353 20.58 -18.93 -3.69
C ASP A 353 19.29 -18.19 -4.03
N PHE A 354 18.92 -18.11 -5.32
CA PHE A 354 17.62 -17.60 -5.74
C PHE A 354 16.45 -18.37 -5.14
N ILE A 355 16.49 -19.71 -5.13
CA ILE A 355 15.43 -20.54 -4.57
C ILE A 355 15.33 -20.35 -3.04
N LYS A 356 16.46 -20.39 -2.34
CA LYS A 356 16.52 -20.18 -0.88
C LYS A 356 15.96 -18.81 -0.53
N GLU A 357 16.31 -17.79 -1.29
CA GLU A 357 15.83 -16.43 -1.11
C GLU A 357 14.33 -16.31 -1.38
N GLY A 358 13.83 -16.88 -2.48
CA GLY A 358 12.39 -16.90 -2.76
C GLY A 358 11.58 -17.58 -1.66
N TRP A 359 12.09 -18.69 -1.11
CA TRP A 359 11.48 -19.35 0.03
C TRP A 359 11.62 -18.57 1.34
N ARG A 360 12.68 -17.79 1.51
CA ARG A 360 12.82 -16.84 2.62
C ARG A 360 11.73 -15.78 2.54
N ARG A 361 11.51 -15.13 1.39
CA ARG A 361 10.47 -14.11 1.18
C ARG A 361 9.04 -14.63 1.38
N ILE A 362 8.79 -15.91 1.15
CA ILE A 362 7.48 -16.52 1.49
C ILE A 362 7.27 -16.59 3.01
N ARG A 363 8.33 -16.91 3.75
CA ARG A 363 8.28 -17.03 5.22
C ARG A 363 8.27 -15.66 5.89
N ASP A 364 9.16 -14.81 5.43
CA ASP A 364 9.34 -13.44 5.87
C ASP A 364 8.36 -12.58 5.09
N LYS A 365 7.15 -12.40 5.62
CA LYS A 365 6.12 -11.53 5.02
C LYS A 365 6.54 -10.05 5.03
N SER A 366 7.74 -9.72 5.50
CA SER A 366 8.27 -8.36 5.41
C SER A 366 8.55 -8.00 3.96
N LEU A 367 8.29 -6.74 3.63
CA LEU A 367 8.51 -6.18 2.30
C LEU A 367 9.94 -5.66 2.18
N LYS A 368 10.89 -6.38 2.78
CA LYS A 368 12.31 -6.14 2.55
C LYS A 368 12.63 -6.75 1.19
N TYR A 369 12.64 -5.92 0.17
CA TYR A 369 13.09 -6.35 -1.15
C TYR A 369 14.60 -6.30 -1.21
N GLY A 370 15.16 -7.39 -1.71
CA GLY A 370 16.58 -7.61 -1.79
C GLY A 370 17.14 -8.55 -0.72
N THR A 371 18.22 -9.21 -1.10
CA THR A 371 19.10 -9.98 -0.20
C THR A 371 20.03 -9.04 0.57
N ASP A 372 20.58 -9.49 1.70
CA ASP A 372 21.61 -8.72 2.44
C ASP A 372 22.87 -8.45 1.59
N SER A 373 23.02 -9.17 0.47
CA SER A 373 24.07 -8.99 -0.54
C SER A 373 23.75 -7.91 -1.59
N ASN A 374 22.55 -7.33 -1.60
CA ASN A 374 22.18 -6.33 -2.61
C ASN A 374 22.83 -4.98 -2.32
N LYS A 375 23.26 -4.29 -3.38
CA LYS A 375 23.67 -2.89 -3.28
C LYS A 375 22.40 -2.06 -3.03
N GLN A 376 22.34 -1.41 -1.87
CA GLN A 376 21.25 -0.52 -1.49
C GLN A 376 21.73 0.93 -1.59
N LEU A 377 20.96 1.76 -2.30
CA LEU A 377 21.22 3.19 -2.42
C LEU A 377 19.97 3.96 -1.99
N LEU A 378 20.15 5.04 -1.24
CA LEU A 378 19.07 5.97 -0.93
C LEU A 378 19.20 7.19 -1.83
N VAL A 379 18.21 7.41 -2.70
CA VAL A 379 18.25 8.44 -3.74
C VAL A 379 17.07 9.41 -3.59
N LYS A 380 17.29 10.67 -3.94
CA LYS A 380 16.24 11.70 -4.00
C LYS A 380 15.38 11.53 -5.26
N LYS A 381 16.06 11.26 -6.37
CA LYS A 381 15.51 11.18 -7.73
C LYS A 381 16.31 10.16 -8.53
N ILE A 382 15.63 9.34 -9.32
CA ILE A 382 16.28 8.34 -10.19
C ILE A 382 15.53 8.22 -11.51
N LYS A 383 16.28 8.24 -12.62
CA LYS A 383 15.79 7.89 -13.95
C LYS A 383 16.36 6.54 -14.34
N PHE A 384 15.48 5.59 -14.62
CA PHE A 384 15.83 4.25 -15.08
C PHE A 384 15.54 4.15 -16.57
N ILE A 385 16.56 3.82 -17.36
CA ILE A 385 16.48 3.65 -18.80
C ILE A 385 16.80 2.17 -19.09
N PRO A 386 15.79 1.30 -19.18
CA PRO A 386 16.01 -0.09 -19.53
C PRO A 386 16.48 -0.26 -20.97
N ASN A 387 17.24 -1.32 -21.26
CA ASN A 387 17.50 -1.73 -22.63
C ASN A 387 16.34 -2.61 -23.12
N ILE A 388 15.45 -2.04 -23.95
CA ILE A 388 14.26 -2.70 -24.49
C ILE A 388 14.55 -3.07 -25.95
N GLY A 389 14.68 -4.36 -26.25
CA GLY A 389 15.02 -4.87 -27.58
C GLY A 389 14.92 -6.39 -27.71
N GLU A 390 15.20 -6.94 -28.91
CA GLU A 390 15.22 -8.39 -29.15
C GLU A 390 16.25 -9.08 -28.24
N GLY A 391 15.77 -9.94 -27.33
CA GLY A 391 16.59 -10.64 -26.34
C GLY A 391 16.60 -10.01 -24.93
N SER A 392 15.88 -8.91 -24.70
CA SER A 392 15.70 -8.35 -23.36
C SER A 392 14.66 -9.15 -22.55
N ASN A 393 14.98 -9.49 -21.30
CA ASN A 393 14.05 -10.20 -20.39
C ASN A 393 13.07 -9.26 -19.68
N LEU A 394 13.07 -7.96 -20.03
CA LEU A 394 12.30 -6.93 -19.34
C LEU A 394 11.12 -6.46 -20.20
N GLU A 395 9.95 -7.00 -19.92
CA GLU A 395 8.70 -6.60 -20.57
C GLU A 395 7.80 -5.76 -19.65
N TRP A 396 7.80 -6.06 -18.34
CA TRP A 396 6.82 -5.50 -17.40
C TRP A 396 7.45 -5.07 -16.08
N TYR A 397 7.05 -3.88 -15.62
CA TYR A 397 7.19 -3.44 -14.24
C TYR A 397 6.01 -3.90 -13.40
N ASN A 398 6.28 -4.19 -12.13
CA ASN A 398 5.25 -4.34 -11.13
C ASN A 398 5.27 -3.12 -10.22
N ILE A 399 4.21 -2.30 -10.25
CA ILE A 399 4.06 -1.17 -9.35
C ILE A 399 2.95 -1.53 -8.37
N ASP A 400 3.30 -1.66 -7.09
CA ASP A 400 2.38 -1.99 -5.98
C ASP A 400 1.49 -3.25 -6.18
N GLY A 401 1.76 -4.14 -7.14
CA GLY A 401 0.98 -5.35 -7.42
C GLY A 401 0.30 -5.38 -8.79
N GLU A 402 0.34 -4.27 -9.53
CA GLU A 402 -0.18 -4.15 -10.89
C GLU A 402 0.94 -4.10 -11.94
N GLN A 403 0.64 -4.62 -13.13
CA GLN A 403 1.60 -4.70 -14.24
C GLN A 403 1.53 -3.46 -15.11
N PHE A 404 2.70 -2.90 -15.41
CA PHE A 404 2.90 -1.78 -16.31
C PHE A 404 3.95 -2.14 -17.34
N GLU A 405 3.74 -1.72 -18.58
CA GLU A 405 4.70 -1.95 -19.67
C GLU A 405 6.04 -1.28 -19.32
N ALA A 406 7.14 -1.99 -19.57
CA ALA A 406 8.47 -1.47 -19.32
C ALA A 406 8.79 -0.33 -20.30
N MET A 407 9.20 0.81 -19.75
CA MET A 407 9.61 1.99 -20.50
C MET A 407 10.59 2.81 -19.65
N PRO A 408 11.35 3.75 -20.22
CA PRO A 408 12.13 4.67 -19.41
C PRO A 408 11.24 5.42 -18.41
N VAL A 409 11.62 5.39 -17.14
CA VAL A 409 10.85 5.99 -16.05
C VAL A 409 11.70 6.90 -15.18
N GLU A 410 11.10 8.00 -14.74
CA GLU A 410 11.65 8.91 -13.75
C GLU A 410 10.88 8.78 -12.43
N VAL A 411 11.60 8.50 -11.35
CA VAL A 411 11.03 8.22 -10.03
C VAL A 411 11.51 9.24 -9.01
N LYS A 412 10.55 9.82 -8.28
CA LYS A 412 10.78 10.83 -7.25
C LYS A 412 9.90 10.54 -6.03
N LEU A 413 10.44 10.75 -4.83
CA LEU A 413 9.64 10.70 -3.60
C LEU A 413 9.02 12.07 -3.30
N LEU A 414 7.69 12.13 -3.22
CA LEU A 414 6.94 13.31 -2.84
C LEU A 414 6.53 13.20 -1.37
N ARG A 415 7.08 14.09 -0.54
CA ARG A 415 6.90 14.01 0.92
C ARG A 415 5.56 14.54 1.39
N ASN A 416 4.95 13.85 2.35
CA ASN A 416 3.78 14.26 3.11
C ASN A 416 2.60 14.75 2.24
N ARG A 417 2.48 14.23 1.01
CA ARG A 417 1.49 14.70 0.04
C ARG A 417 0.11 14.11 0.25
N LEU A 418 0.01 12.96 0.92
CA LEU A 418 -1.25 12.25 1.09
C LEU A 418 -1.61 12.16 2.56
N LYS A 419 -2.84 12.54 2.90
CA LYS A 419 -3.40 12.38 4.24
C LYS A 419 -4.16 11.07 4.30
N MET A 420 -3.73 10.13 5.12
CA MET A 420 -4.33 8.80 5.20
C MET A 420 -4.90 8.51 6.58
N TYR A 421 -6.06 7.83 6.63
CA TYR A 421 -6.63 7.38 7.90
C TYR A 421 -5.77 6.29 8.52
N SER A 422 -5.13 6.58 9.65
CA SER A 422 -4.19 5.71 10.34
C SER A 422 -4.78 5.29 11.69
N LEU A 423 -4.53 4.06 12.13
CA LEU A 423 -4.68 3.75 13.54
C LEU A 423 -3.47 4.31 14.23
N LYS A 424 -3.63 5.35 15.05
CA LYS A 424 -2.58 5.67 16.02
C LYS A 424 -2.39 4.43 16.88
N ASN A 425 -1.33 3.70 16.62
CA ASN A 425 -0.84 2.74 17.57
C ASN A 425 -0.56 3.57 18.83
N ASN A 426 -1.39 3.39 19.86
CA ASN A 426 -0.86 3.40 21.20
C ASN A 426 0.18 2.28 21.21
N VAL A 427 1.37 2.57 20.69
CA VAL A 427 2.57 1.80 20.93
C VAL A 427 2.77 1.95 22.43
N THR A 428 2.07 1.11 23.19
CA THR A 428 2.63 0.60 24.42
C THR A 428 3.97 0.01 24.03
N LYS A 429 5.01 0.85 24.16
CA LYS A 429 6.36 0.42 24.45
C LYS A 429 6.24 -0.65 25.54
N ARG A 430 6.46 -1.90 25.16
CA ARG A 430 6.88 -2.95 26.07
C ARG A 430 7.90 -3.81 25.35
#